data_AF-A0A089QDP0-F1
#
_entry.id   AF-A0A089QDP0-F1
#
_cell.length_a   1.000
_cell.length_b   1.000
_cell.length_c   1.000
_cell.angle_alpha   90.00
_cell.angle_beta   90.00
_cell.angle_gamma   90.00
#
_symmetry.space_group_name_H-M   'P 1'
#
loop_
_entity.id
_entity.type
_entity.pdbx_description
1 polymer ?
#
loop_
_entity_poly.entity_id
_entity_poly.type
_entity_poly.pdbx_seq_one_letter_code
_entity_poly.pdbx_strand_id
1 'polypeptide(L)'
;MTTYYWPLVFFYVAIKPVFYYLNNKKINKKLYFFATLGIVYSANNEQMMIGLFILYTTVIVYMLITKFKIHVYIYIQYFLVIISGIFIMTTPGNSVRKTLEIGTWMPSFVMMNNIDKFQLGYTSTITGLLTIPSVEVILLSILLIIIAFAERKNIFEKILVSVPLLICSFFGLPSNIWLKLYPNLDNINRSVTDGTFMYGLIDFSNYFDKNIFVEYITLGIFTLSLFTSIVIMISNRNYKVLGGALFVGGMLSRILMGFSPTVWASGDRTYGFLYGCISIIIIILMKDFVDSSKSKNKDAIAVAVVLVAFVNILSLSLQIIN
;
A
#
# COMPACT_ATOMS: atom_id res chain seq x y z
N MET A 1 -16.03 -8.45 -7.63
CA MET A 1 -15.50 -7.78 -6.41
C MET A 1 -15.14 -8.76 -5.29
N THR A 2 -15.82 -9.91 -5.16
CA THR A 2 -15.58 -10.92 -4.11
C THR A 2 -14.16 -11.52 -4.08
N THR A 3 -13.42 -11.48 -5.19
CA THR A 3 -12.10 -12.14 -5.35
C THR A 3 -10.94 -11.51 -4.56
N TYR A 4 -11.06 -10.25 -4.09
CA TYR A 4 -9.97 -9.53 -3.42
C TYR A 4 -10.21 -9.23 -1.94
N TYR A 5 -11.47 -9.06 -1.52
CA TYR A 5 -11.80 -8.76 -0.11
C TYR A 5 -11.61 -9.97 0.81
N TRP A 6 -11.99 -11.18 0.39
CA TRP A 6 -11.79 -12.37 1.21
C TRP A 6 -10.31 -12.65 1.47
N PRO A 7 -9.41 -12.65 0.45
CA PRO A 7 -7.98 -12.78 0.70
C PRO A 7 -7.44 -11.70 1.63
N LEU A 8 -7.96 -10.47 1.58
CA LEU A 8 -7.57 -9.39 2.48
C LEU A 8 -8.01 -9.65 3.93
N VAL A 9 -9.24 -10.13 4.15
CA VAL A 9 -9.71 -10.51 5.49
C VAL A 9 -8.85 -11.62 6.07
N PHE A 10 -8.54 -12.65 5.28
CA PHE A 10 -7.66 -13.74 5.69
C PHE A 10 -6.22 -13.28 5.92
N PHE A 11 -5.73 -12.31 5.15
CA PHE A 11 -4.45 -11.64 5.39
C PHE A 11 -4.43 -10.97 6.78
N TYR A 12 -5.48 -10.25 7.18
CA TYR A 12 -5.57 -9.65 8.52
C TYR A 12 -5.52 -10.68 9.64
N VAL A 13 -6.12 -11.86 9.44
CA VAL A 13 -6.03 -12.97 10.40
C VAL A 13 -4.62 -13.56 10.41
N ALA A 14 -4.01 -13.72 9.23
CA ALA A 14 -2.71 -14.33 9.04
C ALA A 14 -1.56 -13.58 9.72
N ILE A 15 -1.63 -12.24 9.75
CA ILE A 15 -0.59 -11.40 10.35
C ILE A 15 -0.71 -11.24 11.88
N LYS A 16 -1.85 -11.58 12.50
CA LYS A 16 -2.04 -11.44 13.96
C LYS A 16 -0.95 -12.09 14.81
N PRO A 17 -0.48 -13.33 14.53
CA PRO A 17 0.60 -13.94 15.29
C PRO A 17 1.87 -13.08 15.35
N VAL A 18 2.22 -12.42 14.25
CA VAL A 18 3.38 -11.51 14.18
C VAL A 18 3.24 -10.37 15.20
N PHE A 19 2.07 -9.72 15.25
CA PHE A 19 1.79 -8.68 16.26
C PHE A 19 1.89 -9.21 17.69
N TYR A 20 1.45 -10.44 17.94
CA TYR A 20 1.47 -11.03 19.27
C TYR A 20 2.90 -11.31 19.72
N TYR A 21 3.71 -11.95 18.87
CA TYR A 21 5.10 -12.26 19.21
C TYR A 21 5.95 -11.02 19.43
N LEU A 22 5.84 -10.02 18.54
CA LEU A 22 6.58 -8.77 18.70
C LEU A 22 6.22 -8.03 19.99
N ASN A 23 4.99 -8.20 20.49
CA ASN A 23 4.54 -7.59 21.74
C ASN A 23 4.59 -8.54 22.95
N ASN A 24 5.32 -9.66 22.86
CA ASN A 24 5.42 -10.67 23.92
C ASN A 24 4.07 -11.17 24.46
N LYS A 25 3.04 -11.20 23.62
CA LYS A 25 1.69 -11.67 23.97
C LYS A 25 1.56 -13.17 23.71
N LYS A 26 0.89 -13.88 24.62
CA LYS A 26 0.56 -15.30 24.45
C LYS A 26 -0.50 -15.50 23.38
N ILE A 27 -0.32 -16.51 22.53
CA ILE A 27 -1.23 -16.87 21.45
C ILE A 27 -2.11 -18.05 21.87
N ASN A 28 -3.42 -17.93 21.68
CA ASN A 28 -4.37 -19.03 21.88
C ASN A 28 -4.25 -20.06 20.73
N LYS A 29 -4.39 -21.36 21.02
CA LYS A 29 -4.47 -22.47 20.05
C LYS A 29 -5.41 -22.18 18.87
N LYS A 30 -6.56 -21.55 19.11
CA LYS A 30 -7.49 -21.16 18.02
C LYS A 30 -6.85 -20.19 17.02
N LEU A 31 -6.05 -19.24 17.49
CA LEU A 31 -5.41 -18.25 16.63
C LEU A 31 -4.33 -18.89 15.73
N TYR A 32 -3.61 -19.91 16.21
CA TYR A 32 -2.70 -20.68 15.36
C TYR A 32 -3.45 -21.34 14.19
N PHE A 33 -4.57 -22.00 14.48
CA PHE A 33 -5.39 -22.65 13.44
C PHE A 33 -5.90 -21.65 12.41
N PHE A 34 -6.58 -20.58 12.85
CA PHE A 34 -7.14 -19.59 11.94
C PHE A 34 -6.07 -18.79 11.17
N ALA A 35 -4.92 -18.50 11.78
CA ALA A 35 -3.84 -17.81 11.07
C ALA A 35 -3.16 -18.71 10.04
N THR A 36 -3.09 -20.02 10.26
CA THR A 36 -2.60 -20.98 9.26
C THR A 36 -3.54 -21.03 8.06
N LEU A 37 -4.85 -21.16 8.30
CA LEU A 37 -5.86 -21.07 7.23
C LEU A 37 -5.81 -19.72 6.51
N GLY A 38 -5.58 -18.64 7.28
CA GLY A 38 -5.41 -17.30 6.75
C GLY A 38 -4.25 -17.22 5.75
N ILE A 39 -3.09 -17.79 6.08
CA ILE A 39 -1.95 -17.84 5.15
C ILE A 39 -2.30 -18.62 3.89
N VAL A 40 -2.83 -19.84 4.02
CA VAL A 40 -3.16 -20.68 2.86
C VAL A 40 -4.14 -19.98 1.91
N TYR A 41 -5.15 -19.29 2.45
CA TYR A 41 -6.13 -18.61 1.62
C TYR A 41 -5.57 -17.32 1.01
N SER A 42 -4.91 -16.47 1.82
CA SER A 42 -4.43 -15.16 1.37
C SER A 42 -3.20 -15.25 0.46
N ALA A 43 -2.24 -16.12 0.77
CA ALA A 43 -1.00 -16.27 0.00
C ALA A 43 -1.21 -16.97 -1.35
N ASN A 44 -2.41 -17.47 -1.64
CA ASN A 44 -2.80 -17.93 -2.98
C ASN A 44 -3.28 -16.79 -3.88
N ASN A 45 -3.36 -15.56 -3.38
CA ASN A 45 -3.49 -14.36 -4.20
C ASN A 45 -2.12 -13.69 -4.40
N GLU A 46 -1.75 -13.40 -5.65
CA GLU A 46 -0.42 -12.86 -6.03
C GLU A 46 -0.03 -11.63 -5.20
N GLN A 47 -0.92 -10.64 -5.04
CA GLN A 47 -0.60 -9.40 -4.32
C GLN A 47 -0.38 -9.65 -2.82
N MET A 48 -1.29 -10.39 -2.18
CA MET A 48 -1.19 -10.72 -0.76
C MET A 48 0.02 -11.61 -0.47
N MET A 49 0.36 -12.53 -1.38
CA MET A 49 1.56 -13.37 -1.27
C MET A 49 2.83 -12.52 -1.19
N ILE A 50 2.98 -11.57 -2.13
CA ILE A 50 4.11 -10.62 -2.14
C ILE A 50 4.15 -9.82 -0.83
N GLY A 51 3.00 -9.28 -0.41
CA GLY A 51 2.91 -8.50 0.83
C GLY A 51 3.28 -9.31 2.08
N LEU A 52 2.81 -10.55 2.18
CA LEU A 52 3.17 -11.47 3.26
C LEU A 52 4.65 -11.83 3.21
N PHE A 53 5.19 -12.11 2.03
CA PHE A 53 6.60 -12.45 1.86
C PHE A 53 7.50 -11.32 2.37
N ILE A 54 7.22 -10.08 1.97
CA ILE A 54 7.94 -8.89 2.45
C ILE A 54 7.78 -8.73 3.96
N LEU A 55 6.55 -8.84 4.48
CA LEU A 55 6.27 -8.69 5.90
C LEU A 55 7.04 -9.70 6.76
N TYR A 56 6.97 -10.99 6.43
CA TYR A 56 7.69 -12.03 7.17
C TYR A 56 9.20 -11.89 7.03
N THR A 57 9.71 -11.57 5.84
CA THR A 57 11.13 -11.33 5.61
C THR A 57 11.63 -10.21 6.51
N THR A 58 10.97 -9.04 6.47
CA THR A 58 11.37 -7.88 7.28
C THR A 58 11.29 -8.18 8.77
N VAL A 59 10.23 -8.85 9.23
CA VAL A 59 10.06 -9.19 10.66
C VAL A 59 11.13 -10.19 11.12
N ILE A 60 11.41 -11.24 10.35
CA ILE A 60 12.44 -12.23 10.70
C ILE A 60 13.82 -11.55 10.74
N VAL A 61 14.17 -10.78 9.71
CA VAL A 61 15.44 -10.03 9.68
C VAL A 61 15.55 -9.09 10.88
N TYR A 62 14.48 -8.35 11.19
CA TYR A 62 14.44 -7.49 12.37
C TYR A 62 14.66 -8.25 13.68
N MET A 63 13.96 -9.38 13.88
CA MET A 63 14.10 -10.21 15.08
C MET A 63 15.52 -10.80 15.18
N LEU A 64 16.14 -11.19 14.06
CA LEU A 64 17.52 -11.68 14.04
C LEU A 64 18.52 -10.58 14.43
N ILE A 65 18.41 -9.39 13.83
CA ILE A 65 19.29 -8.24 14.12
C ILE A 65 19.15 -7.79 15.59
N THR A 66 17.92 -7.79 16.12
CA THR A 66 17.64 -7.38 17.50
C THR A 66 17.79 -8.52 18.52
N LYS A 67 18.20 -9.71 18.08
CA LYS A 67 18.29 -10.93 18.90
C LYS A 67 16.99 -11.25 19.66
N PHE A 68 15.86 -10.88 19.09
CA PHE A 68 14.53 -11.20 19.61
C PHE A 68 14.26 -12.70 19.40
N LYS A 69 13.71 -13.37 20.42
CA LYS A 69 13.44 -14.82 20.31
C LYS A 69 12.34 -15.07 19.28
N ILE A 70 12.69 -15.75 18.19
CA ILE A 70 11.74 -16.10 17.13
C ILE A 70 11.06 -17.42 17.50
N HIS A 71 9.73 -17.39 17.56
CA HIS A 71 8.95 -18.61 17.77
C HIS A 71 8.88 -19.42 16.47
N VAL A 72 9.05 -20.74 16.55
CA VAL A 72 9.10 -21.66 15.38
C VAL A 72 7.91 -21.49 14.43
N TYR A 73 6.74 -21.17 14.98
CA TYR A 73 5.53 -20.93 14.19
C TYR A 73 5.66 -19.79 13.16
N ILE A 74 6.46 -18.75 13.42
CA ILE A 74 6.72 -17.69 12.43
C ILE A 74 7.44 -18.26 11.20
N TYR A 75 8.39 -19.17 11.39
CA TYR A 75 9.06 -19.85 10.28
C TYR A 75 8.12 -20.78 9.52
N ILE A 76 7.21 -21.47 10.23
CA ILE A 76 6.18 -22.31 9.58
C ILE A 76 5.28 -21.46 8.69
N GLN A 77 4.79 -20.31 9.19
CA GLN A 77 3.97 -19.41 8.38
C GLN A 77 4.73 -18.86 7.17
N TYR A 78 5.99 -18.45 7.36
CA TYR A 78 6.81 -17.95 6.27
C TYR A 78 7.08 -19.03 5.20
N PHE A 79 7.35 -20.27 5.63
CA PHE A 79 7.51 -21.40 4.73
C PHE A 79 6.24 -21.67 3.90
N LEU A 80 5.05 -21.58 4.50
CA LEU A 80 3.78 -21.69 3.78
C LEU A 80 3.58 -20.58 2.74
N VAL A 81 4.01 -19.34 3.04
CA VAL A 81 3.99 -18.24 2.07
C VAL A 81 4.91 -18.56 0.88
N ILE A 82 6.11 -19.07 1.13
CA ILE A 82 7.05 -19.48 0.08
C ILE A 82 6.48 -20.60 -0.78
N ILE A 83 5.88 -21.63 -0.17
CA ILE A 83 5.21 -22.72 -0.91
C ILE A 83 4.10 -22.16 -1.81
N SER A 84 3.28 -21.25 -1.29
CA SER A 84 2.19 -20.63 -2.06
C SER A 84 2.75 -19.81 -3.23
N GLY A 85 3.86 -19.09 -3.02
CA GLY A 85 4.57 -18.38 -4.08
C GLY A 85 5.10 -19.32 -5.18
N ILE A 86 5.74 -20.43 -4.80
CA ILE A 86 6.21 -21.46 -5.75
C ILE A 86 5.03 -22.04 -6.52
N PHE A 87 3.92 -22.35 -5.84
CA PHE A 87 2.71 -22.87 -6.46
C PHE A 87 2.13 -21.90 -7.50
N ILE A 88 2.00 -20.61 -7.17
CA ILE A 88 1.56 -19.57 -8.11
C ILE A 88 2.49 -19.49 -9.32
N MET A 89 3.82 -19.51 -9.12
CA MET A 89 4.78 -19.38 -10.22
C MET A 89 4.87 -20.62 -11.13
N THR A 90 4.59 -21.81 -10.60
CA THR A 90 4.73 -23.08 -11.34
C THR A 90 3.44 -23.59 -11.97
N THR A 91 2.29 -23.01 -11.62
CA THR A 91 1.01 -23.44 -12.15
C THR A 91 0.90 -23.11 -13.66
N PRO A 92 0.73 -24.11 -14.54
CA PRO A 92 0.73 -23.89 -16.00
C PRO A 92 -0.43 -23.01 -16.47
N GLY A 93 -1.55 -23.01 -15.74
CA GLY A 93 -2.70 -22.14 -16.00
C GLY A 93 -2.35 -20.65 -16.00
N ASN A 94 -1.37 -20.21 -15.21
CA ASN A 94 -0.96 -18.80 -15.18
C ASN A 94 -0.25 -18.40 -16.48
N SER A 95 0.57 -19.28 -17.05
CA SER A 95 1.22 -19.06 -18.35
C SER A 95 0.20 -19.01 -19.49
N VAL A 96 -0.77 -19.93 -19.50
CA VAL A 96 -1.86 -19.93 -20.49
C VAL A 96 -2.71 -18.67 -20.38
N ARG A 97 -3.10 -18.29 -19.15
CA ARG A 97 -3.85 -17.06 -18.88
C ARG A 97 -3.09 -15.83 -19.36
N LYS A 98 -1.79 -15.74 -19.05
CA LYS A 98 -0.95 -14.62 -19.47
C LYS A 98 -0.89 -14.46 -20.99
N THR A 99 -0.77 -15.55 -21.75
CA THR A 99 -0.77 -15.49 -23.22
C THR A 99 -2.11 -14.98 -23.77
N LEU A 100 -3.23 -15.46 -23.21
CA LEU A 100 -4.57 -14.98 -23.59
C LEU A 100 -4.76 -13.49 -23.23
N GLU A 101 -4.29 -13.07 -22.05
CA GLU A 101 -4.39 -11.69 -21.59
C GLU A 101 -3.51 -10.74 -22.43
N ILE A 102 -2.33 -11.18 -22.88
CA ILE A 102 -1.50 -10.40 -23.82
C ILE A 102 -2.27 -10.14 -25.12
N GLY A 103 -2.85 -11.18 -25.72
CA GLY A 103 -3.62 -11.02 -26.96
C GLY A 103 -4.88 -10.16 -26.80
N THR A 104 -5.49 -10.17 -25.62
CA THR A 104 -6.77 -9.48 -25.36
C THR A 104 -6.57 -8.03 -24.92
N TRP A 105 -5.62 -7.76 -24.01
CA TRP A 105 -5.54 -6.50 -23.28
C TRP A 105 -4.37 -5.62 -23.69
N MET A 106 -3.19 -6.20 -23.96
CA MET A 106 -2.01 -5.42 -24.33
C MET A 106 -1.03 -6.23 -25.18
N PRO A 107 -1.23 -6.29 -26.52
CA PRO A 107 -0.34 -7.03 -27.42
C PRO A 107 1.12 -6.54 -27.37
N SER A 108 1.32 -5.23 -27.17
CA SER A 108 2.63 -4.58 -27.03
C SER A 108 3.38 -4.97 -25.75
N PHE A 109 2.74 -5.65 -24.79
CA PHE A 109 3.39 -6.10 -23.54
C PHE A 109 4.58 -7.04 -23.78
N VAL A 110 4.59 -7.75 -24.91
CA VAL A 110 5.72 -8.61 -25.33
C VAL A 110 6.97 -7.79 -25.64
N MET A 111 6.80 -6.56 -26.12
CA MET A 111 7.91 -5.65 -26.48
C MET A 111 8.47 -4.90 -25.27
N MET A 112 7.75 -4.88 -24.14
CA MET A 112 8.17 -4.19 -22.93
C MET A 112 9.28 -4.95 -22.19
N ASN A 113 10.36 -4.26 -21.88
CA ASN A 113 11.41 -4.76 -21.01
C ASN A 113 10.99 -4.69 -19.52
N ASN A 114 11.85 -5.13 -18.60
CA ASN A 114 11.55 -5.12 -17.16
C ASN A 114 11.52 -3.72 -16.54
N ILE A 115 12.27 -2.76 -17.09
CA ILE A 115 12.26 -1.36 -16.67
C ILE A 115 10.94 -0.71 -17.06
N ASP A 116 10.47 -0.94 -18.29
CA ASP A 116 9.17 -0.44 -18.77
C ASP A 116 8.03 -0.98 -17.89
N LYS A 117 8.06 -2.27 -17.56
CA LYS A 117 7.07 -2.92 -16.67
C LYS A 117 7.10 -2.36 -15.25
N PHE A 118 8.30 -2.10 -14.72
CA PHE A 118 8.45 -1.49 -13.41
C PHE A 118 7.94 -0.04 -13.40
N GLN A 119 8.34 0.77 -14.38
CA GLN A 119 7.91 2.15 -14.54
C GLN A 119 6.38 2.21 -14.68
N LEU A 120 5.79 1.29 -15.45
CA LEU A 120 4.35 1.14 -15.57
C LEU A 120 3.71 0.84 -14.21
N GLY A 121 4.20 -0.18 -13.52
CA GLY A 121 3.71 -0.55 -12.20
C GLY A 121 3.82 0.59 -11.18
N TYR A 122 4.94 1.30 -11.19
CA TYR A 122 5.21 2.42 -10.30
C TYR A 122 4.27 3.58 -10.59
N THR A 123 4.27 4.09 -11.82
CA THR A 123 3.45 5.24 -12.21
C THR A 123 1.98 4.95 -12.00
N SER A 124 1.50 3.77 -12.42
CA SER A 124 0.13 3.36 -12.18
C SER A 124 -0.24 3.36 -10.70
N THR A 125 0.63 2.84 -9.84
CA THR A 125 0.39 2.80 -8.40
C THR A 125 0.29 4.21 -7.83
N ILE A 126 1.27 5.07 -8.08
CA ILE A 126 1.32 6.39 -7.43
C ILE A 126 0.26 7.34 -8.00
N THR A 127 0.11 7.40 -9.33
CA THR A 127 -0.95 8.26 -9.92
C THR A 127 -2.32 7.78 -9.48
N GLY A 128 -2.56 6.47 -9.36
CA GLY A 128 -3.80 5.96 -8.77
C GLY A 128 -4.03 6.38 -7.32
N LEU A 129 -3.00 6.45 -6.47
CA LEU A 129 -3.13 6.96 -5.10
C LEU A 129 -3.46 8.46 -5.05
N LEU A 130 -3.03 9.23 -6.06
CA LEU A 130 -3.29 10.68 -6.15
C LEU A 130 -4.66 10.98 -6.78
N THR A 131 -4.99 10.30 -7.88
CA THR A 131 -6.09 10.66 -8.80
C THR A 131 -7.41 9.96 -8.52
N ILE A 132 -7.35 8.69 -8.11
CA ILE A 132 -8.51 8.01 -7.56
C ILE A 132 -8.63 8.57 -6.15
N PRO A 133 -9.75 9.21 -5.77
CA PRO A 133 -9.89 9.80 -4.44
C PRO A 133 -9.87 8.70 -3.38
N SER A 134 -8.67 8.38 -2.91
CA SER A 134 -8.43 7.40 -1.85
C SER A 134 -8.45 8.13 -0.53
N VAL A 135 -9.64 8.19 0.04
CA VAL A 135 -9.87 8.82 1.33
C VAL A 135 -8.94 8.23 2.39
N GLU A 136 -8.48 6.99 2.24
CA GLU A 136 -7.48 6.34 3.08
C GLU A 136 -6.13 7.07 3.09
N VAL A 137 -5.62 7.53 1.94
CA VAL A 137 -4.32 8.23 1.84
C VAL A 137 -4.44 9.64 2.40
N ILE A 138 -5.56 10.33 2.12
CA ILE A 138 -5.84 11.66 2.67
C ILE A 138 -5.98 11.56 4.19
N LEU A 139 -6.75 10.58 4.68
CA LEU A 139 -6.95 10.34 6.11
C LEU A 139 -5.62 10.01 6.80
N LEU A 140 -4.80 9.14 6.20
CA LEU A 140 -3.46 8.84 6.70
C LEU A 140 -2.62 10.12 6.78
N SER A 141 -2.62 10.95 5.74
CA SER A 141 -1.82 12.18 5.69
C SER A 141 -2.28 13.20 6.73
N ILE A 142 -3.58 13.39 6.91
CA ILE A 142 -4.16 14.25 7.96
C ILE A 142 -3.78 13.71 9.35
N LEU A 143 -3.89 12.40 9.56
CA LEU A 143 -3.53 11.77 10.84
C LEU A 143 -2.05 12.00 11.17
N LEU A 144 -1.15 11.82 10.21
CA LEU A 144 0.30 12.04 10.39
C LEU A 144 0.59 13.50 10.81
N ILE A 145 -0.09 14.47 10.19
CA ILE A 145 0.00 15.88 10.58
C ILE A 145 -0.52 16.08 12.00
N ILE A 146 -1.71 15.58 12.33
CA ILE A 146 -2.29 15.70 13.69
C ILE A 146 -1.33 15.16 14.74
N ILE A 147 -0.75 13.97 14.51
CA ILE A 147 0.23 13.35 15.42
C ILE A 147 1.47 14.23 15.55
N ALA A 148 2.04 14.73 14.44
CA ALA A 148 3.24 15.57 14.46
C ALA A 148 3.05 16.85 15.28
N PHE A 149 1.87 17.48 15.18
CA PHE A 149 1.53 18.66 15.97
C PHE A 149 1.24 18.31 17.43
N ALA A 150 0.49 17.24 17.70
CA ALA A 150 0.16 16.81 19.05
C ALA A 150 1.40 16.36 19.86
N GLU A 151 2.36 15.71 19.21
CA GLU A 151 3.63 15.28 19.83
C GLU A 151 4.70 16.38 19.84
N ARG A 152 4.38 17.60 19.38
CA ARG A 152 5.30 18.75 19.33
C ARG A 152 6.62 18.42 18.61
N LYS A 153 6.53 17.72 17.48
CA LYS A 153 7.69 17.43 16.64
C LYS A 153 8.39 18.70 16.15
N ASN A 154 9.65 18.56 15.74
CA ASN A 154 10.42 19.67 15.20
C ASN A 154 9.81 20.17 13.87
N ILE A 155 10.25 21.35 13.42
CA ILE A 155 9.69 21.97 12.21
C ILE A 155 9.93 21.14 10.95
N PHE A 156 11.09 20.49 10.84
CA PHE A 156 11.43 19.67 9.68
C PHE A 156 10.51 18.46 9.53
N GLU A 157 10.21 17.77 10.63
CA GLU A 157 9.27 16.65 10.66
C GLU A 157 7.85 17.11 10.32
N LYS A 158 7.42 18.27 10.82
CA LYS A 158 6.11 18.85 10.48
C LYS A 158 5.99 19.17 8.99
N ILE A 159 7.04 19.73 8.39
CA ILE A 159 7.09 19.99 6.96
C ILE A 159 7.01 18.66 6.20
N LEU A 160 7.84 17.69 6.57
CA LEU A 160 7.92 16.38 5.92
C LEU A 160 6.56 15.65 5.91
N VAL A 161 5.85 15.60 7.05
CA VAL A 161 4.52 14.95 7.12
C VAL A 161 3.42 15.70 6.38
N SER A 162 3.64 16.99 6.09
CA SER A 162 2.69 17.81 5.33
C SER A 162 2.85 17.63 3.81
N VAL A 163 4.02 17.18 3.33
CA VAL A 163 4.30 17.02 1.90
C VAL A 163 3.31 16.09 1.19
N PRO A 164 2.96 14.88 1.71
CA PRO A 164 2.00 14.02 1.04
C PRO A 164 0.63 14.67 0.86
N LEU A 165 0.11 15.35 1.89
CA LEU A 165 -1.19 16.03 1.82
C LEU A 165 -1.16 17.21 0.84
N LEU A 166 -0.06 17.96 0.80
CA LEU A 166 0.12 19.04 -0.17
C LEU A 166 0.05 18.48 -1.60
N ILE A 167 0.82 17.44 -1.91
CA ILE A 167 0.80 16.82 -3.25
C ILE A 167 -0.60 16.30 -3.60
N CYS A 168 -1.29 15.62 -2.68
CA CYS A 168 -2.69 15.21 -2.88
C CYS A 168 -3.63 16.41 -3.10
N SER A 169 -3.34 17.57 -2.51
CA SER A 169 -4.15 18.79 -2.69
C SER A 169 -3.87 19.52 -4.00
N PHE A 170 -2.73 19.28 -4.65
CA PHE A 170 -2.42 19.81 -5.98
C PHE A 170 -2.90 18.86 -7.10
N PHE A 171 -2.70 17.55 -6.93
CA PHE A 171 -2.88 16.54 -7.96
C PHE A 171 -3.99 15.51 -7.66
N GLY A 172 -4.79 15.74 -6.62
CA GLY A 172 -5.90 14.85 -6.26
C GLY A 172 -7.27 15.50 -6.48
N LEU A 173 -8.11 15.52 -5.43
CA LEU A 173 -9.51 15.97 -5.49
C LEU A 173 -9.76 17.32 -6.20
N PRO A 174 -8.93 18.37 -6.03
CA PRO A 174 -9.15 19.65 -6.71
C PRO A 174 -8.31 19.81 -8.00
N SER A 175 -7.83 18.72 -8.60
CA SER A 175 -6.95 18.73 -9.79
C SER A 175 -7.49 19.62 -10.92
N ASN A 176 -8.81 19.65 -11.13
CA ASN A 176 -9.48 20.50 -12.13
C ASN A 176 -9.16 22.01 -12.02
N ILE A 177 -8.82 22.51 -10.82
CA ILE A 177 -8.42 23.91 -10.62
C ILE A 177 -6.96 24.08 -11.03
N TRP A 178 -6.10 23.16 -10.61
CA TRP A 178 -4.65 23.21 -10.84
C TRP A 178 -4.27 22.93 -12.28
N LEU A 179 -5.01 22.06 -12.97
CA LEU A 179 -4.85 21.76 -14.39
C LEU A 179 -5.08 23.00 -15.27
N LYS A 180 -5.93 23.94 -14.84
CA LYS A 180 -6.10 25.23 -15.54
C LYS A 180 -4.90 26.14 -15.38
N LEU A 181 -4.18 26.03 -14.27
CA LEU A 181 -3.01 26.86 -13.96
C LEU A 181 -1.72 26.26 -14.54
N TYR A 182 -1.64 24.93 -14.58
CA TYR A 182 -0.46 24.17 -15.03
C TYR A 182 -0.85 23.05 -16.01
N PRO A 183 -1.31 23.38 -17.23
CA PRO A 183 -1.79 22.39 -18.20
C PRO A 183 -0.72 21.38 -18.65
N ASN A 184 0.56 21.72 -18.50
CA ASN A 184 1.69 20.86 -18.87
C ASN A 184 2.01 19.76 -17.84
N LEU A 185 1.30 19.71 -16.71
CA LEU A 185 1.47 18.69 -15.64
C LEU A 185 0.24 17.80 -15.49
N ASP A 186 -0.50 17.60 -16.58
CA ASP A 186 -1.75 16.84 -16.57
C ASP A 186 -1.55 15.33 -16.45
N ASN A 187 -0.37 14.79 -16.80
CA ASN A 187 -0.21 13.33 -16.85
C ASN A 187 -0.18 12.71 -15.44
N ILE A 188 0.22 13.44 -14.39
CA ILE A 188 0.07 12.99 -13.00
C ILE A 188 -1.41 12.74 -12.66
N ASN A 189 -2.29 13.57 -13.22
CA ASN A 189 -3.73 13.53 -12.96
C ASN A 189 -4.46 12.48 -13.81
N ARG A 190 -3.75 11.80 -14.71
CA ARG A 190 -4.30 10.73 -15.53
C ARG A 190 -4.23 9.41 -14.79
N SER A 191 -5.35 8.72 -14.83
CA SER A 191 -5.39 7.33 -14.43
C SER A 191 -4.93 6.45 -15.59
N VAL A 192 -4.40 5.31 -15.23
CA VAL A 192 -3.94 4.22 -16.10
C VAL A 192 -5.07 3.74 -17.02
N THR A 193 -6.33 3.90 -16.63
CA THR A 193 -7.48 3.57 -17.48
C THR A 193 -7.68 4.55 -18.64
N ASP A 194 -6.96 5.67 -18.68
CA ASP A 194 -6.84 6.52 -19.86
C ASP A 194 -5.94 5.84 -20.91
N GLY A 195 -6.47 5.66 -22.13
CA GLY A 195 -5.74 5.02 -23.23
C GLY A 195 -4.44 5.73 -23.63
N THR A 196 -4.29 7.01 -23.27
CA THR A 196 -3.04 7.78 -23.46
C THR A 196 -1.97 7.48 -22.41
N PHE A 197 -2.35 6.88 -21.27
CA PHE A 197 -1.45 6.51 -20.18
C PHE A 197 -1.15 5.00 -20.15
N MET A 198 -1.51 4.28 -21.22
CA MET A 198 -1.39 2.81 -21.38
C MET A 198 0.06 2.28 -21.39
N TYR A 199 1.06 3.15 -21.23
CA TYR A 199 2.46 2.73 -21.08
C TYR A 199 3.09 3.30 -19.80
N GLY A 200 2.27 3.89 -18.93
CA GLY A 200 2.73 4.68 -17.79
C GLY A 200 3.13 6.09 -18.22
N LEU A 201 3.80 6.80 -17.31
CA LEU A 201 4.18 8.20 -17.49
C LEU A 201 5.28 8.46 -18.55
N ILE A 202 6.17 7.49 -18.82
CA ILE A 202 7.32 7.63 -19.72
C ILE A 202 7.17 6.60 -20.86
N ASP A 203 7.21 7.07 -22.09
CA ASP A 203 7.19 6.25 -23.31
C ASP A 203 8.19 6.79 -24.37
N PHE A 204 8.27 6.11 -25.51
CA PHE A 204 9.17 6.48 -26.60
C PHE A 204 8.89 7.87 -27.20
N SER A 205 7.64 8.35 -27.14
CA SER A 205 7.26 9.63 -27.72
C SER A 205 7.64 10.82 -26.83
N ASN A 206 7.77 10.58 -25.52
CA ASN A 206 7.79 11.63 -24.52
C ASN A 206 9.03 11.61 -23.60
N TYR A 207 9.94 10.64 -23.79
CA TYR A 207 11.16 10.47 -22.99
C TYR A 207 12.05 11.72 -22.86
N PHE A 208 12.05 12.62 -23.85
CA PHE A 208 12.82 13.88 -23.82
C PHE A 208 12.05 15.07 -23.22
N ASP A 209 10.79 14.90 -22.83
CA ASP A 209 9.99 15.95 -22.22
C ASP A 209 10.41 16.18 -20.77
N LYS A 210 10.85 17.40 -20.46
CA LYS A 210 11.26 17.81 -19.12
C LYS A 210 10.10 17.78 -18.13
N ASN A 211 8.87 18.05 -18.59
CA ASN A 211 7.69 18.08 -17.72
C ASN A 211 7.43 16.68 -17.12
N ILE A 212 7.57 15.64 -17.93
CA ILE A 212 7.42 14.24 -17.50
C ILE A 212 8.44 13.87 -16.43
N PHE A 213 9.67 14.37 -16.55
CA PHE A 213 10.68 14.15 -15.52
C PHE A 213 10.31 14.85 -14.18
N VAL A 214 9.75 16.05 -14.24
CA VAL A 214 9.22 16.76 -13.05
C VAL A 214 8.07 15.98 -12.41
N GLU A 215 7.18 15.44 -13.23
CA GLU A 215 6.07 14.60 -12.76
C GLU A 215 6.58 13.33 -12.08
N TYR A 216 7.54 12.63 -12.69
CA TYR A 216 8.14 11.42 -12.12
C TYR A 216 8.86 11.70 -10.79
N ILE A 217 9.60 12.81 -10.70
CA ILE A 217 10.24 13.27 -9.46
C ILE A 217 9.18 13.55 -8.38
N THR A 218 8.06 14.16 -8.75
CA THR A 218 6.96 14.47 -7.82
C THR A 218 6.36 13.18 -7.23
N LEU A 219 6.14 12.15 -8.05
CA LEU A 219 5.72 10.82 -7.56
C LEU A 219 6.74 10.20 -6.60
N GLY A 220 8.04 10.40 -6.88
CA GLY A 220 9.14 9.96 -6.01
C GLY A 220 9.14 10.66 -4.66
N ILE A 221 9.01 11.99 -4.65
CA ILE A 221 8.92 12.80 -3.43
C ILE A 221 7.70 12.40 -2.62
N PHE A 222 6.55 12.21 -3.27
CA PHE A 222 5.33 11.73 -2.61
C PHE A 222 5.55 10.39 -1.90
N THR A 223 6.09 9.40 -2.63
CA THR A 223 6.30 8.05 -2.09
C THR A 223 7.29 8.04 -0.91
N LEU A 224 8.43 8.73 -1.07
CA LEU A 224 9.47 8.81 -0.05
C LEU A 224 9.02 9.60 1.18
N SER A 225 8.35 10.74 0.99
CA SER A 225 7.81 11.53 2.11
C SER A 225 6.74 10.77 2.87
N LEU A 226 5.83 10.05 2.18
CA LEU A 226 4.81 9.25 2.82
C LEU A 226 5.41 8.10 3.65
N PHE A 227 6.37 7.35 3.08
CA PHE A 227 7.07 6.28 3.80
C PHE A 227 7.82 6.79 5.03
N THR A 228 8.63 7.82 4.86
CA THR A 228 9.42 8.40 5.95
C THR A 228 8.53 8.99 7.04
N SER A 229 7.41 9.62 6.68
CA SER A 229 6.41 10.12 7.62
C SER A 229 5.85 9.00 8.51
N ILE A 230 5.44 7.87 7.92
CA ILE A 230 4.93 6.71 8.66
C ILE A 230 5.98 6.21 9.66
N VAL A 231 7.23 6.05 9.21
CA VAL A 231 8.32 5.49 10.03
C VAL A 231 8.74 6.43 11.17
N ILE A 232 8.73 7.75 10.95
CA ILE A 232 9.13 8.74 11.97
C ILE A 232 8.01 8.94 12.99
N MET A 233 6.74 8.94 12.58
CA MET A 233 5.61 9.18 13.48
C MET A 233 5.30 8.01 14.42
N ILE A 234 5.72 6.79 14.09
CA ILE A 234 5.60 5.65 15.02
C ILE A 234 6.74 5.68 16.03
N SER A 235 6.40 5.73 17.32
CA SER A 235 7.31 5.71 18.46
C SER A 235 7.80 4.29 18.78
N ASN A 236 6.90 3.30 18.88
CA ASN A 236 7.30 1.94 19.21
C ASN A 236 8.08 1.26 18.07
N ARG A 237 9.28 0.76 18.38
CA ARG A 237 10.19 0.14 17.39
C ARG A 237 9.57 -1.05 16.65
N ASN A 238 8.79 -1.89 17.34
CA ASN A 238 8.16 -3.05 16.71
C ASN A 238 7.05 -2.62 15.75
N TYR A 239 6.23 -1.65 16.16
CA TYR A 239 5.21 -1.07 15.30
C TYR A 239 5.80 -0.32 14.11
N LYS A 240 6.95 0.33 14.27
CA LYS A 240 7.67 1.01 13.20
C LYS A 240 8.09 0.05 12.09
N VAL A 241 8.65 -1.11 12.47
CA VAL A 241 9.03 -2.17 11.54
C VAL A 241 7.80 -2.73 10.83
N LEU A 242 6.71 -2.97 11.56
CA LEU A 242 5.47 -3.47 10.96
C LEU A 242 4.84 -2.46 10.00
N GLY A 243 4.73 -1.18 10.38
CA GLY A 243 4.19 -0.13 9.53
C GLY A 243 5.01 0.05 8.25
N GLY A 244 6.35 0.04 8.38
CA GLY A 244 7.24 0.10 7.22
C GLY A 244 7.10 -1.12 6.30
N ALA A 245 7.07 -2.33 6.86
CA ALA A 245 6.92 -3.56 6.10
C ALA A 245 5.56 -3.65 5.38
N LEU A 246 4.47 -3.20 6.02
CA LEU A 246 3.14 -3.12 5.43
C LEU A 246 3.08 -2.10 4.28
N PHE A 247 3.72 -0.94 4.45
CA PHE A 247 3.75 0.08 3.40
C PHE A 247 4.54 -0.44 2.18
N VAL A 248 5.76 -0.92 2.40
CA VAL A 248 6.60 -1.47 1.32
C VAL A 248 5.93 -2.68 0.67
N GLY A 249 5.36 -3.58 1.46
CA GLY A 249 4.64 -4.76 0.98
C GLY A 249 3.42 -4.40 0.12
N GLY A 250 2.58 -3.47 0.60
CA GLY A 250 1.44 -2.96 -0.15
C GLY A 250 1.87 -2.29 -1.45
N MET A 251 2.86 -1.40 -1.40
CA MET A 251 3.35 -0.68 -2.58
C MET A 251 3.93 -1.64 -3.62
N LEU A 252 4.88 -2.50 -3.23
CA LEU A 252 5.53 -3.45 -4.14
C LEU A 252 4.54 -4.45 -4.73
N SER A 253 3.54 -4.90 -3.97
CA SER A 253 2.50 -5.78 -4.51
C SER A 253 1.71 -5.14 -5.64
N ARG A 254 1.42 -3.83 -5.57
CA ARG A 254 0.70 -3.12 -6.62
C ARG A 254 1.60 -2.74 -7.78
N ILE A 255 2.86 -2.36 -7.51
CA ILE A 255 3.88 -2.11 -8.54
C ILE A 255 4.14 -3.36 -9.36
N LEU A 256 4.20 -4.54 -8.73
CA LEU A 256 4.41 -5.80 -9.44
C LEU A 256 3.27 -6.14 -10.40
N MET A 257 2.10 -5.51 -10.28
CA MET A 257 1.08 -5.65 -11.31
C MET A 257 1.53 -5.10 -12.66
N GLY A 258 2.48 -4.15 -12.71
CA GLY A 258 3.14 -3.71 -13.96
C GLY A 258 3.76 -4.84 -14.78
N PHE A 259 4.00 -6.01 -14.16
CA PHE A 259 4.48 -7.24 -14.81
C PHE A 259 3.34 -8.16 -15.30
N SER A 260 2.11 -7.67 -15.29
CA SER A 260 0.92 -8.30 -15.86
C SER A 260 0.37 -7.44 -17.02
N PRO A 261 -0.08 -8.05 -18.13
CA PRO A 261 -0.76 -7.33 -19.21
C PRO A 261 -2.12 -6.74 -18.80
N THR A 262 -2.66 -7.10 -17.62
CA THR A 262 -4.02 -6.72 -17.18
C THR A 262 -4.08 -5.51 -16.25
N VAL A 263 -2.98 -4.76 -16.07
CA VAL A 263 -2.94 -3.58 -15.17
C VAL A 263 -4.09 -2.61 -15.45
N TRP A 264 -4.36 -2.39 -16.72
CA TRP A 264 -5.40 -1.50 -17.27
C TRP A 264 -6.80 -2.08 -17.05
N ALA A 265 -6.98 -3.33 -17.49
CA ALA A 265 -8.25 -4.05 -17.45
C ALA A 265 -8.77 -4.30 -16.03
N SER A 266 -7.84 -4.31 -15.07
CA SER A 266 -8.15 -4.59 -13.69
C SER A 266 -8.52 -3.36 -12.87
N GLY A 267 -8.23 -2.14 -13.32
CA GLY A 267 -8.68 -0.90 -12.67
C GLY A 267 -8.49 -0.86 -11.14
N ASP A 268 -9.40 -0.17 -10.46
CA ASP A 268 -9.27 0.22 -9.04
C ASP A 268 -9.30 -0.96 -8.06
N ARG A 269 -9.90 -2.10 -8.45
CA ARG A 269 -9.95 -3.30 -7.58
C ARG A 269 -8.56 -3.83 -7.20
N THR A 270 -7.53 -3.51 -7.99
CA THR A 270 -6.15 -3.92 -7.72
C THR A 270 -5.51 -3.17 -6.57
N TYR A 271 -6.07 -2.04 -6.12
CA TYR A 271 -5.56 -1.26 -4.98
C TYR A 271 -6.05 -1.78 -3.63
N GLY A 272 -7.03 -2.70 -3.62
CA GLY A 272 -7.68 -3.15 -2.39
C GLY A 272 -6.70 -3.67 -1.32
N PHE A 273 -5.64 -4.39 -1.73
CA PHE A 273 -4.62 -4.85 -0.79
C PHE A 273 -3.77 -3.70 -0.22
N LEU A 274 -3.33 -2.78 -1.07
CA LEU A 274 -2.56 -1.59 -0.65
C LEU A 274 -3.37 -0.71 0.31
N TYR A 275 -4.65 -0.44 0.02
CA TYR A 275 -5.54 0.27 0.93
C TYR A 275 -5.79 -0.48 2.24
N GLY A 276 -5.83 -1.81 2.18
CA GLY A 276 -5.88 -2.63 3.39
C GLY A 276 -4.62 -2.52 4.26
N CYS A 277 -3.43 -2.49 3.65
CA CYS A 277 -2.18 -2.21 4.35
C CYS A 277 -2.19 -0.81 4.98
N ILE A 278 -2.62 0.22 4.24
CA ILE A 278 -2.78 1.59 4.75
C ILE A 278 -3.74 1.62 5.95
N SER A 279 -4.86 0.89 5.87
CA SER A 279 -5.82 0.78 6.97
C SER A 279 -5.19 0.20 8.25
N ILE A 280 -4.36 -0.84 8.12
CA ILE A 280 -3.61 -1.38 9.27
C ILE A 280 -2.60 -0.36 9.79
N ILE A 281 -1.90 0.36 8.91
CA ILE A 281 -0.93 1.39 9.30
C ILE A 281 -1.62 2.50 10.12
N ILE A 282 -2.81 2.94 9.71
CA ILE A 282 -3.64 3.88 10.47
C ILE A 282 -3.92 3.33 11.88
N ILE A 283 -4.37 2.06 11.98
CA ILE A 283 -4.63 1.41 13.28
C ILE A 283 -3.36 1.36 14.14
N ILE A 284 -2.21 1.03 13.55
CA ILE A 284 -0.92 0.99 14.24
C ILE A 284 -0.57 2.39 14.78
N LEU A 285 -0.64 3.42 13.93
CA LEU A 285 -0.34 4.80 14.29
C LEU A 285 -1.24 5.28 15.43
N MET A 286 -2.54 5.04 15.34
CA MET A 286 -3.49 5.44 16.38
C MET A 286 -3.21 4.74 17.70
N LYS A 287 -2.98 3.43 17.66
CA LYS A 287 -2.68 2.66 18.86
C LYS A 287 -1.39 3.13 19.52
N ASP A 288 -0.33 3.30 18.74
CA ASP A 288 0.96 3.77 19.21
C ASP A 288 0.86 5.18 19.80
N PHE A 289 0.10 6.08 19.15
CA PHE A 289 -0.17 7.42 19.64
C PHE A 289 -0.94 7.41 20.97
N VAL A 290 -2.01 6.62 21.09
CA VAL A 290 -2.78 6.53 22.36
C VAL A 290 -1.92 5.96 23.49
N ASP A 291 -1.13 4.92 23.20
CA ASP A 291 -0.29 4.25 24.18
C ASP A 291 0.89 5.13 24.65
N SER A 292 1.49 5.93 23.76
CA SER A 292 2.74 6.66 24.03
C SER A 292 2.59 8.17 24.23
N SER A 293 1.51 8.78 23.72
CA SER A 293 1.36 10.24 23.73
C SER A 293 1.08 10.80 25.12
N LYS A 294 1.73 11.94 25.40
CA LYS A 294 1.49 12.79 26.58
C LYS A 294 0.39 13.82 26.35
N SER A 295 -0.22 13.86 25.16
CA SER A 295 -1.28 14.80 24.85
C SER A 295 -2.53 14.51 25.69
N LYS A 296 -3.09 15.55 26.33
CA LYS A 296 -4.35 15.45 27.08
C LYS A 296 -5.55 15.08 26.21
N ASN A 297 -5.47 15.34 24.90
CA ASN A 297 -6.57 15.13 23.94
C ASN A 297 -6.42 13.84 23.13
N LYS A 298 -5.50 12.94 23.51
CA LYS A 298 -5.17 11.75 22.69
C LYS A 298 -6.38 10.85 22.39
N ASP A 299 -7.25 10.66 23.37
CA ASP A 299 -8.44 9.81 23.22
C ASP A 299 -9.49 10.48 22.33
N ALA A 300 -9.70 11.79 22.48
CA ALA A 300 -10.59 12.56 21.62
C ALA A 300 -10.12 12.57 20.16
N ILE A 301 -8.82 12.72 19.93
CA ILE A 301 -8.21 12.64 18.60
C ILE A 301 -8.42 11.24 18.01
N ALA A 302 -8.19 10.19 18.79
CA ALA A 302 -8.40 8.82 18.33
C ALA A 302 -9.86 8.58 17.93
N VAL A 303 -10.82 9.00 18.76
CA VAL A 303 -12.26 8.88 18.47
C VAL A 303 -12.63 9.64 17.20
N ALA A 304 -12.15 10.87 17.03
CA ALA A 304 -12.43 11.66 15.83
C ALA A 304 -11.94 10.96 14.54
N VAL A 305 -10.75 10.37 14.58
CA VAL A 305 -10.19 9.64 13.43
C VAL A 305 -10.98 8.36 13.13
N VAL A 306 -11.41 7.61 14.16
CA VAL A 306 -12.30 6.45 13.97
C VAL A 306 -13.63 6.87 13.34
N LEU A 307 -14.20 7.98 13.81
CA LEU A 307 -15.46 8.50 13.26
C LEU A 307 -15.31 8.91 11.79
N VAL A 308 -14.23 9.58 11.42
CA VAL A 308 -13.96 9.92 10.01
C VAL A 308 -13.76 8.66 9.15
N ALA A 309 -13.02 7.67 9.66
CA ALA A 309 -12.87 6.39 8.97
C ALA A 309 -14.20 5.66 8.79
N PHE A 310 -15.07 5.68 9.80
CA PHE A 310 -16.40 5.07 9.75
C PHE A 310 -17.32 5.78 8.76
N VAL A 311 -17.34 7.12 8.76
CA VAL A 311 -18.08 7.92 7.78
C VAL A 311 -17.60 7.63 6.36
N ASN A 312 -16.29 7.46 6.16
CA ASN A 312 -15.74 7.10 4.86
C ASN A 312 -16.18 5.71 4.37
N ILE A 313 -16.15 4.70 5.26
CA ILE A 313 -16.65 3.36 4.93
C ILE A 313 -18.15 3.41 4.58
N LEU A 314 -18.93 4.20 5.30
CA LEU A 314 -20.33 4.45 4.99
C LEU A 314 -20.52 5.10 3.63
N SER A 315 -19.78 6.16 3.30
CA SER A 315 -19.88 6.82 1.99
C SER A 315 -19.51 5.87 0.85
N LEU A 316 -18.50 5.03 1.04
CA LEU A 316 -18.06 4.05 0.05
C LEU A 316 -19.09 2.93 -0.12
N SER A 317 -19.72 2.49 0.97
CA SER A 317 -20.83 1.52 0.91
C SER A 317 -22.07 2.07 0.20
N LEU A 318 -22.37 3.37 0.39
CA LEU A 318 -23.48 4.05 -0.30
C LEU A 318 -23.20 4.23 -1.80
N GLN A 319 -21.95 4.43 -2.19
CA GLN A 319 -21.53 4.48 -3.60
C GLN A 319 -21.55 3.12 -4.29
N ILE A 320 -21.46 2.01 -3.54
CA ILE A 320 -21.56 0.64 -4.09
C ILE A 320 -23.02 0.20 -4.25
N ILE A 321 -23.95 0.81 -3.49
CA ILE A 321 -25.38 0.48 -3.52
C ILE A 321 -26.13 1.26 -4.62
N ASN A 322 -25.56 2.37 -5.11
CA ASN A 322 -26.08 3.18 -6.22
C ASN A 322 -25.33 2.88 -7.52
#